data_AF-A0A7J3S1T6-F1
#
_entry.id   AF-A0A7J3S1T6-F1
#
_cell.length_a   1.000
_cell.length_b   1.000
_cell.length_c   1.000
_cell.angle_alpha   90.00
_cell.angle_beta   90.00
_cell.angle_gamma   90.00
#
_symmetry.space_group_name_H-M   'P 1'
#
loop_
_entity.id
_entity.type
_entity.pdbx_description
1 polymer ?
#
loop_
_entity_poly.entity_id
_entity_poly.type
_entity_poly.pdbx_seq_one_letter_code
_entity_poly.pdbx_strand_id
1 'polypeptide(L)'
;MKWNPSHLPALKKDMEQLLPKVARPVGTVRVGIHHAEQLRLSAICWEGDELRYSMLVDEPPSRGGDGSAPAPLSYFVLGAGACLMTQIAKLAILDNLDISSLSMSVRGHFDRVLRGSFTDIIYDIQMTGGESIGRVRRLCKEADEHCFASNTLRSSVRLVVNITYNGQKLPFDEGDQA
;
A
#
# COMPACT_ATOMS: atom_id res chain seq x y z
N MET A 1 6.85 -21.55 1.65
CA MET A 1 6.05 -20.46 2.24
C MET A 1 4.91 -21.13 2.97
N LYS A 2 4.60 -20.72 4.21
CA LYS A 2 3.48 -21.31 4.95
C LYS A 2 2.18 -20.63 4.52
N TRP A 3 1.16 -21.39 4.17
CA TRP A 3 -0.17 -20.89 3.85
C TRP A 3 -1.23 -21.93 4.26
N ASN A 4 -2.49 -21.50 4.39
CA ASN A 4 -3.59 -22.37 4.79
C ASN A 4 -4.40 -22.83 3.57
N PRO A 5 -4.40 -24.13 3.22
CA PRO A 5 -5.17 -24.68 2.10
C PRO A 5 -6.66 -24.33 2.10
N SER A 6 -7.27 -24.13 3.28
CA SER A 6 -8.70 -23.78 3.35
C SER A 6 -9.02 -22.40 2.77
N HIS A 7 -8.02 -21.53 2.57
CA HIS A 7 -8.21 -20.20 1.97
C HIS A 7 -8.18 -20.23 0.43
N LEU A 8 -7.79 -21.34 -0.19
CA LEU A 8 -7.67 -21.43 -1.66
C LEU A 8 -8.96 -21.06 -2.42
N PRO A 9 -10.17 -21.49 -1.99
CA PRO A 9 -11.40 -21.13 -2.69
C PRO A 9 -11.67 -19.61 -2.67
N ALA A 10 -11.43 -18.96 -1.54
CA ALA A 10 -11.61 -17.51 -1.40
C ALA A 10 -10.60 -16.75 -2.25
N LEU A 11 -9.35 -17.22 -2.31
CA LEU A 11 -8.31 -16.64 -3.13
C LEU A 11 -8.62 -16.74 -4.64
N LYS A 12 -9.08 -17.90 -5.10
CA LYS A 12 -9.50 -18.09 -6.50
C LYS A 12 -10.63 -17.13 -6.87
N LYS A 13 -11.65 -17.03 -6.01
CA LYS A 13 -12.78 -16.11 -6.20
C LYS A 13 -12.34 -14.65 -6.30
N ASP A 14 -11.42 -14.21 -5.45
CA ASP A 14 -10.88 -12.84 -5.46
C ASP A 14 -10.16 -12.53 -6.79
N MET A 15 -9.34 -13.45 -7.28
CA MET A 15 -8.64 -13.27 -8.56
C MET A 15 -9.58 -13.31 -9.76
N GLU A 16 -10.62 -14.13 -9.75
CA GLU A 16 -11.66 -14.17 -10.79
C GLU A 16 -12.50 -12.87 -10.83
N GLN A 17 -12.58 -12.14 -9.72
CA GLN A 17 -13.28 -10.86 -9.62
C GLN A 17 -12.49 -9.67 -10.18
N LEU A 18 -11.24 -9.88 -10.63
CA LEU A 18 -10.49 -8.87 -11.35
C LEU A 18 -11.13 -8.63 -12.72
N LEU A 19 -12.06 -7.68 -12.75
CA LEU A 19 -12.77 -7.29 -13.95
C LEU A 19 -11.81 -6.56 -14.90
N PRO A 20 -11.92 -6.76 -16.23
CA PRO A 20 -11.31 -5.84 -17.19
C PRO A 20 -11.79 -4.43 -16.91
N LYS A 21 -10.93 -3.39 -17.08
CA LYS A 21 -11.22 -1.97 -16.78
C LYS A 21 -12.69 -1.62 -17.07
N VAL A 22 -13.53 -1.63 -16.03
CA VAL A 22 -14.93 -1.20 -16.13
C VAL A 22 -14.93 0.31 -15.91
N ALA A 23 -15.79 1.04 -16.63
CA ALA A 23 -15.88 2.50 -16.55
C ALA A 23 -16.33 3.07 -15.18
N ARG A 24 -16.57 2.21 -14.17
CA ARG A 24 -17.03 2.62 -12.84
C ARG A 24 -16.00 2.22 -11.78
N PRO A 25 -15.73 3.07 -10.78
CA PRO A 25 -14.92 2.70 -9.63
C PRO A 25 -15.56 1.49 -8.94
N VAL A 26 -14.77 0.43 -8.74
CA VAL A 26 -15.17 -0.75 -7.96
C VAL A 26 -14.35 -0.75 -6.68
N GLY A 27 -15.03 -0.71 -5.54
CA GLY A 27 -14.40 -0.73 -4.21
C GLY A 27 -13.96 0.64 -3.68
N THR A 28 -13.69 0.71 -2.38
CA THR A 28 -13.14 1.89 -1.70
C THR A 28 -12.29 1.41 -0.53
N VAL A 29 -11.05 1.87 -0.46
CA VAL A 29 -10.22 1.74 0.74
C VAL A 29 -10.40 3.02 1.55
N ARG A 30 -10.91 2.90 2.76
CA ARG A 30 -11.16 4.04 3.65
C ARG A 30 -10.30 3.93 4.89
N VAL A 31 -9.56 5.00 5.17
CA VAL A 31 -8.82 5.20 6.42
C VAL A 31 -9.22 6.54 7.00
N GLY A 32 -9.49 6.57 8.30
CA GLY A 32 -9.87 7.76 9.03
C GLY A 32 -8.77 8.11 9.97
N ILE A 33 -8.40 9.37 10.01
CA ILE A 33 -7.25 9.84 10.77
C ILE A 33 -7.75 10.94 11.70
N HIS A 34 -7.47 10.77 12.99
CA HIS A 34 -7.79 11.73 14.02
C HIS A 34 -6.49 12.18 14.68
N HIS A 35 -6.32 13.50 14.81
CA HIS A 35 -5.29 14.06 15.67
C HIS A 35 -5.53 13.58 17.10
N ALA A 36 -4.47 13.08 17.74
CA ALA A 36 -4.54 12.63 19.12
C ALA A 36 -3.83 13.63 20.04
N GLU A 37 -2.53 13.82 19.85
CA GLU A 37 -1.69 14.68 20.69
C GLU A 37 -0.38 14.97 19.94
N GLN A 38 0.14 16.20 20.00
CA GLN A 38 1.34 16.61 19.25
C GLN A 38 1.33 16.14 17.79
N LEU A 39 2.29 15.30 17.37
CA LEU A 39 2.37 14.68 16.04
C LEU A 39 1.80 13.26 16.01
N ARG A 40 1.29 12.76 17.14
CA ARG A 40 0.60 11.48 17.23
C ARG A 40 -0.80 11.59 16.64
N LEU A 41 -1.10 10.65 15.75
CA LEU A 41 -2.40 10.46 15.13
C LEU A 41 -2.92 9.07 15.46
N SER A 42 -4.22 8.93 15.57
CA SER A 42 -4.90 7.63 15.53
C SER A 42 -5.50 7.43 14.15
N ALA A 43 -5.32 6.24 13.59
CA ALA A 43 -5.87 5.84 12.31
C ALA A 43 -6.79 4.64 12.46
N ILE A 44 -7.90 4.64 11.73
CA ILE A 44 -8.88 3.55 11.71
C ILE A 44 -9.04 3.08 10.27
N CYS A 45 -8.86 1.78 10.03
CA CYS A 45 -9.14 1.14 8.76
C CYS A 45 -10.53 0.51 8.78
N TRP A 46 -11.32 0.82 7.75
CA TRP A 46 -12.65 0.21 7.55
C TRP A 46 -12.63 -0.83 6.45
N GLU A 47 -13.48 -1.84 6.61
CA GLU A 47 -13.83 -2.80 5.56
C GLU A 47 -15.35 -2.78 5.41
N GLY A 48 -15.82 -2.21 4.29
CA GLY A 48 -17.21 -1.79 4.18
C GLY A 48 -17.56 -0.74 5.24
N ASP A 49 -18.64 -0.97 5.99
CA ASP A 49 -19.08 -0.08 7.06
C ASP A 49 -18.52 -0.47 8.45
N GLU A 50 -17.78 -1.57 8.54
CA GLU A 50 -17.25 -2.08 9.81
C GLU A 50 -15.84 -1.55 10.10
N LEU A 51 -15.63 -1.09 11.34
CA LEU A 51 -14.30 -0.81 11.87
C LEU A 51 -13.56 -2.14 12.01
N ARG A 52 -12.37 -2.25 11.41
CA ARG A 52 -11.56 -3.47 11.46
C ARG A 52 -10.31 -3.33 12.30
N TYR A 53 -9.53 -2.27 12.09
CA TYR A 53 -8.22 -2.12 12.70
C TYR A 53 -7.94 -0.68 13.11
N SER A 54 -7.23 -0.50 14.22
CA SER A 54 -6.69 0.78 14.65
C SER A 54 -5.16 0.77 14.59
N MET A 55 -4.58 1.93 14.28
CA MET A 55 -3.14 2.14 14.21
C MET A 55 -2.79 3.49 14.83
N LEU A 56 -1.55 3.62 15.30
CA LEU A 56 -0.98 4.91 15.67
C LEU A 56 0.01 5.34 14.60
N VAL A 57 0.11 6.65 14.39
CA VAL A 57 1.12 7.27 13.53
C VAL A 57 1.77 8.37 14.36
N ASP A 58 3.07 8.55 14.23
CA ASP A 58 3.82 9.58 14.98
C ASP A 58 5.06 10.00 14.18
N GLU A 59 5.87 10.91 14.69
CA GLU A 59 7.19 11.22 14.16
C GLU A 59 8.28 10.91 15.23
N PRO A 60 9.54 10.68 14.85
CA PRO A 60 10.60 10.51 15.84
C PRO A 60 10.92 11.85 16.54
N PRO A 61 11.61 11.82 17.69
CA PRO A 61 12.00 13.01 18.43
C PRO A 61 12.77 14.05 17.60
N SER A 62 13.61 13.59 16.67
CA SER A 62 14.35 14.48 15.75
C SER A 62 13.48 15.26 14.76
N ARG A 63 12.19 14.94 14.67
CA ARG A 63 11.17 15.65 13.88
C ARG A 63 10.00 16.15 14.74
N GLY A 64 10.18 16.19 16.06
CA GLY A 64 9.21 16.77 16.99
C GLY A 64 8.04 15.86 17.38
N GLY A 65 8.13 14.55 17.13
CA GLY A 65 7.18 13.59 17.68
C GLY A 65 7.77 12.81 18.85
N ASP A 66 6.99 11.92 19.44
CA ASP A 66 7.41 11.15 20.62
C ASP A 66 8.14 9.85 20.26
N GLY A 67 8.20 9.51 18.97
CA GLY A 67 8.72 8.22 18.49
C GLY A 67 7.89 7.02 18.96
N SER A 68 6.63 7.25 19.31
CA SER A 68 5.72 6.25 19.87
C SER A 68 5.08 5.33 18.81
N ALA A 69 5.18 5.71 17.54
CA ALA A 69 4.71 4.94 16.39
C ALA A 69 5.52 5.27 15.13
N PRO A 70 5.39 4.49 14.03
CA PRO A 70 6.09 4.79 12.78
C PRO A 70 5.68 6.13 12.15
N ALA A 71 6.61 6.71 11.39
CA ALA A 71 6.40 7.91 10.59
C ALA A 71 5.31 7.71 9.52
N PRO A 72 4.53 8.74 9.15
CA PRO A 72 3.53 8.64 8.08
C PRO A 72 4.13 8.08 6.77
N LEU A 73 5.33 8.54 6.39
CA LEU A 73 6.01 8.06 5.18
C LEU A 73 6.44 6.59 5.26
N SER A 74 6.66 6.05 6.46
CA SER A 74 6.92 4.63 6.66
C SER A 74 5.70 3.78 6.32
N TYR A 75 4.49 4.25 6.67
CA TYR A 75 3.24 3.59 6.29
C TYR A 75 3.00 3.63 4.77
N PHE A 76 3.37 4.74 4.12
CA PHE A 76 3.25 4.86 2.67
C PHE A 76 4.10 3.80 1.94
N VAL A 77 5.39 3.71 2.26
CA VAL A 77 6.29 2.73 1.63
C VAL A 77 5.97 1.29 2.05
N LEU A 78 5.50 1.08 3.29
CA LEU A 78 4.99 -0.20 3.76
C LEU A 78 3.81 -0.66 2.90
N GLY A 79 2.79 0.19 2.73
CA GLY A 79 1.62 -0.13 1.93
C GLY A 79 1.98 -0.44 0.48
N ALA A 80 2.91 0.32 -0.09
CA ALA A 80 3.38 0.10 -1.46
C ALA A 80 4.05 -1.27 -1.65
N GLY A 81 5.02 -1.62 -0.80
CA GLY A 81 5.69 -2.93 -0.86
C GLY A 81 4.78 -4.09 -0.45
N ALA A 82 3.94 -3.92 0.57
CA ALA A 82 3.01 -4.95 1.03
C ALA A 82 1.95 -5.30 -0.03
N CYS A 83 1.53 -4.32 -0.82
CA CYS A 83 0.64 -4.55 -1.95
C CYS A 83 1.28 -5.51 -2.97
N LEU A 84 2.52 -5.24 -3.39
CA LEU A 84 3.25 -6.10 -4.32
C LEU A 84 3.51 -7.48 -3.72
N MET A 85 3.99 -7.53 -2.48
CA MET A 85 4.29 -8.77 -1.77
C MET A 85 3.06 -9.69 -1.69
N THR A 86 1.89 -9.10 -1.45
CA THR A 86 0.62 -9.82 -1.41
C THR A 86 0.31 -10.45 -2.77
N GLN A 87 0.50 -9.74 -3.89
CA GLN A 87 0.27 -10.31 -5.22
C GLN A 87 1.24 -11.45 -5.54
N ILE A 88 2.51 -11.32 -5.17
CA ILE A 88 3.50 -12.41 -5.32
C ILE A 88 3.05 -13.65 -4.56
N ALA A 89 2.63 -13.49 -3.30
CA ALA A 89 2.17 -14.60 -2.47
C ALA A 89 0.89 -15.25 -3.02
N LYS A 90 -0.09 -14.44 -3.43
CA LYS A 90 -1.36 -14.91 -4.01
C LYS A 90 -1.13 -15.78 -5.24
N LEU A 91 -0.38 -15.27 -6.22
CA LEU A 91 -0.10 -15.97 -7.46
C LEU A 91 0.77 -17.22 -7.23
N ALA A 92 1.76 -17.14 -6.33
CA ALA A 92 2.56 -18.32 -5.97
C ALA A 92 1.73 -19.45 -5.37
N ILE A 93 0.73 -19.12 -4.53
CA ILE A 93 -0.19 -20.10 -3.95
C ILE A 93 -1.09 -20.70 -5.03
N LEU A 94 -1.65 -19.87 -5.92
CA LEU A 94 -2.57 -20.31 -6.97
C LEU A 94 -1.91 -21.24 -7.98
N ASP A 95 -0.68 -20.91 -8.38
CA ASP A 95 0.13 -21.70 -9.32
C ASP A 95 0.85 -22.87 -8.65
N ASN A 96 0.66 -23.04 -7.34
CA ASN A 96 1.29 -24.06 -6.52
C ASN A 96 2.82 -24.11 -6.71
N LEU A 97 3.45 -22.94 -6.60
CA LEU A 97 4.89 -22.76 -6.79
C LEU A 97 5.68 -23.24 -5.55
N ASP A 98 6.73 -24.01 -5.78
CA ASP A 98 7.74 -24.38 -4.77
C ASP A 98 8.65 -23.19 -4.37
N ILE A 99 8.06 -22.26 -3.63
CA ILE A 99 8.76 -21.15 -2.97
C ILE A 99 8.76 -21.43 -1.47
N SER A 100 9.93 -21.66 -0.90
CA SER A 100 10.15 -21.95 0.52
C SER A 100 10.10 -20.70 1.41
N SER A 101 10.72 -19.59 0.98
CA SER A 101 10.69 -18.31 1.71
C SER A 101 10.52 -17.12 0.77
N LEU A 102 9.98 -16.03 1.31
CA LEU A 102 9.72 -14.78 0.61
C LEU A 102 9.79 -13.63 1.63
N SER A 103 10.67 -12.65 1.38
CA SER A 103 10.81 -11.45 2.20
C SER A 103 11.14 -10.24 1.33
N MET A 104 10.92 -9.04 1.86
CA MET A 104 11.19 -7.78 1.15
C MET A 104 11.70 -6.70 2.09
N SER A 105 12.66 -5.92 1.59
CA SER A 105 13.00 -4.60 2.12
C SER A 105 12.49 -3.54 1.16
N VAL A 106 11.95 -2.45 1.68
CA VAL A 106 11.47 -1.32 0.88
C VAL A 106 12.21 -0.07 1.32
N ARG A 107 12.77 0.67 0.37
CA ARG A 107 13.40 1.97 0.60
C ARG A 107 12.76 3.01 -0.29
N GLY A 108 12.46 4.18 0.24
CA GLY A 108 12.07 5.34 -0.54
C GLY A 108 13.04 6.49 -0.28
N HIS A 109 13.61 7.05 -1.34
CA HIS A 109 14.43 8.26 -1.25
C HIS A 109 13.54 9.46 -1.56
N PHE A 110 13.71 10.55 -0.83
CA PHE A 110 12.89 11.75 -0.98
C PHE A 110 13.68 13.00 -0.66
N ASP A 111 13.30 14.10 -1.32
CA ASP A 111 13.87 15.41 -1.07
C ASP A 111 13.12 16.10 0.08
N ARG A 112 13.88 16.59 1.07
CA ARG A 112 13.33 17.35 2.19
C ARG A 112 13.20 18.83 1.85
N VAL A 113 12.34 19.12 0.88
CA VAL A 113 12.05 20.48 0.41
C VAL A 113 10.54 20.75 0.43
N LEU A 114 10.15 22.02 0.35
CA LEU A 114 8.75 22.37 0.15
C LEU A 114 8.28 21.76 -1.17
N ARG A 115 7.13 21.05 -1.15
CA ARG A 115 6.64 20.23 -2.28
C ARG A 115 7.56 19.07 -2.68
N GLY A 116 8.42 18.61 -1.77
CA GLY A 116 9.22 17.40 -1.99
C GLY A 116 8.36 16.15 -2.15
N SER A 117 8.87 15.19 -2.92
CA SER A 117 8.26 13.87 -3.15
C SER A 117 9.31 12.78 -3.02
N PHE A 118 8.87 11.51 -3.03
CA PHE A 118 9.80 10.42 -3.28
C PHE A 118 10.37 10.56 -4.69
N THR A 119 11.69 10.42 -4.83
CA THR A 119 12.40 10.37 -6.12
C THR A 119 12.35 8.95 -6.69
N ASP A 120 12.41 7.96 -5.81
CA ASP A 120 12.32 6.55 -6.15
C ASP A 120 11.90 5.73 -4.92
N ILE A 121 11.32 4.56 -5.21
CA ILE A 121 11.04 3.52 -4.22
C ILE A 121 11.59 2.20 -4.77
N ILE A 122 12.44 1.55 -3.98
CA ILE A 122 13.14 0.33 -4.34
C ILE A 122 12.61 -0.83 -3.49
N TYR A 123 12.20 -1.92 -4.15
CA TYR A 123 11.81 -3.18 -3.53
C TYR A 123 12.91 -4.22 -3.70
N ASP A 124 13.59 -4.60 -2.62
CA ASP A 124 14.51 -5.74 -2.64
C ASP A 124 13.79 -6.98 -2.15
N ILE A 125 13.52 -7.91 -3.05
CA ILE A 125 12.79 -9.14 -2.77
C ILE A 125 13.79 -10.28 -2.67
N GLN A 126 13.69 -11.05 -1.60
CA GLN A 126 14.50 -12.25 -1.37
C GLN A 126 13.60 -13.47 -1.34
N MET A 127 13.94 -14.49 -2.12
CA MET A 127 13.17 -15.72 -2.26
C MET A 127 14.08 -16.93 -2.24
N THR A 128 13.63 -18.02 -1.63
CA THR A 128 14.26 -19.34 -1.72
C THR A 128 13.22 -20.38 -2.08
N GLY A 129 13.60 -21.45 -2.76
CA GLY A 129 12.68 -22.53 -3.18
C GLY A 129 13.30 -23.43 -4.26
N GLY A 130 12.56 -24.46 -4.67
CA GLY A 130 12.96 -25.38 -5.75
C GLY A 130 12.42 -25.00 -7.13
N GLU A 131 11.62 -23.92 -7.25
CA GLU A 131 11.11 -23.47 -8.54
C GLU A 131 12.18 -22.97 -9.51
N SER A 132 11.89 -23.11 -10.80
CA SER A 132 12.76 -22.56 -11.84
C SER A 132 12.78 -21.02 -11.84
N ILE A 133 13.95 -20.43 -12.07
CA ILE A 133 14.14 -18.98 -12.20
C ILE A 133 13.17 -18.38 -13.23
N GLY A 134 12.93 -19.08 -14.33
CA GLY A 134 12.00 -18.65 -15.38
C GLY A 134 10.55 -18.50 -14.89
N ARG A 135 10.08 -19.40 -14.01
CA ARG A 135 8.74 -19.30 -13.39
C ARG A 135 8.70 -18.19 -12.35
N VAL A 136 9.72 -18.09 -11.48
CA VAL A 136 9.81 -17.01 -10.48
C VAL A 136 9.81 -15.62 -11.15
N ARG A 137 10.53 -15.45 -12.26
CA ARG A 137 10.53 -14.19 -13.00
C ARG A 137 9.16 -13.85 -13.59
N ARG A 138 8.44 -14.84 -14.13
CA ARG A 138 7.08 -14.64 -14.66
C ARG A 138 6.11 -14.24 -13.55
N LEU A 139 6.15 -14.96 -12.41
CA LEU A 139 5.40 -14.63 -11.21
C LEU A 139 5.60 -13.18 -10.79
N CYS A 140 6.84 -12.73 -10.63
CA CYS A 140 7.11 -11.37 -10.16
C CYS A 140 6.61 -10.30 -11.15
N LYS A 141 6.72 -10.56 -12.46
CA LYS A 141 6.20 -9.65 -13.48
C LYS A 141 4.68 -9.54 -13.40
N GLU A 142 4.00 -10.69 -13.34
CA GLU A 142 2.55 -10.73 -13.24
C GLU A 142 2.05 -10.09 -11.94
N ALA A 143 2.72 -10.34 -10.82
CA ALA A 143 2.39 -9.71 -9.54
C ALA A 143 2.50 -8.18 -9.56
N ASP A 144 3.51 -7.64 -10.26
CA ASP A 144 3.66 -6.19 -10.41
C ASP A 144 2.54 -5.57 -11.27
N GLU A 145 2.07 -6.27 -12.30
CA GLU A 145 0.92 -5.87 -13.11
C GLU A 145 -0.38 -5.83 -12.28
N HIS A 146 -0.52 -6.74 -11.32
CA HIS A 146 -1.64 -6.82 -10.37
C HIS A 146 -1.54 -5.85 -9.19
N CYS A 147 -0.39 -5.20 -8.99
CA CYS A 147 -0.15 -4.34 -7.83
C CYS A 147 -0.77 -2.94 -8.03
N PHE A 148 -1.90 -2.69 -7.37
CA PHE A 148 -2.55 -1.37 -7.39
C PHE A 148 -1.61 -0.24 -6.96
N ALA A 149 -0.77 -0.47 -5.94
CA ALA A 149 0.15 0.55 -5.45
C ALA A 149 1.26 0.85 -6.48
N SER A 150 1.90 -0.16 -7.07
CA SER A 150 2.91 0.05 -8.11
C SER A 150 2.32 0.76 -9.32
N ASN A 151 1.10 0.38 -9.74
CA ASN A 151 0.40 1.03 -10.85
C ASN A 151 0.02 2.48 -10.54
N THR A 152 -0.39 2.77 -9.29
CA THR A 152 -0.68 4.13 -8.84
C THR A 152 0.60 4.97 -8.80
N LEU A 153 1.70 4.45 -8.26
CA LEU A 153 2.98 5.18 -8.17
C LEU A 153 3.60 5.50 -9.53
N ARG A 154 3.36 4.65 -10.54
CA ARG A 154 3.82 4.86 -11.92
C ARG A 154 2.85 5.71 -12.75
N SER A 155 1.76 6.20 -12.17
CA SER A 155 0.78 7.04 -12.86
C SER A 155 0.43 8.28 -12.05
N SER A 156 -0.13 9.29 -12.70
CA SER A 156 -0.69 10.45 -12.01
C SER A 156 -2.12 10.13 -11.56
N VAL A 157 -2.33 9.96 -10.25
CA VAL A 157 -3.68 9.85 -9.68
C VAL A 157 -4.22 11.25 -9.39
N ARG A 158 -5.51 11.49 -9.67
CA ARG A 158 -6.16 12.75 -9.30
C ARG A 158 -6.28 12.81 -7.77
N LEU A 159 -5.65 13.82 -7.17
CA LEU A 159 -5.83 14.17 -5.77
C LEU A 159 -6.91 15.25 -5.66
N VAL A 160 -7.73 15.19 -4.62
CA VAL A 160 -8.74 16.21 -4.32
C VAL A 160 -8.74 16.43 -2.82
N VAL A 161 -8.48 17.65 -2.38
CA VAL A 161 -8.52 18.03 -0.96
C VAL A 161 -9.77 18.86 -0.71
N ASN A 162 -10.59 18.41 0.25
CA ASN A 162 -11.79 19.14 0.67
C ASN A 162 -11.61 19.59 2.12
N ILE A 163 -11.77 20.89 2.37
CA ILE A 163 -11.61 21.47 3.71
C ILE A 163 -12.95 21.99 4.18
N THR A 164 -13.31 21.65 5.42
CA THR A 164 -14.46 22.24 6.13
C THR A 164 -13.97 22.83 7.44
N TYR A 165 -14.28 24.10 7.68
CA TYR A 165 -13.95 24.80 8.92
C TYR A 165 -15.22 25.42 9.50
N ASN A 166 -15.55 25.09 10.75
CA ASN A 166 -16.78 25.52 11.42
C ASN A 166 -18.06 25.31 10.58
N GLY A 167 -18.14 24.17 9.87
CA GLY A 167 -19.26 23.82 8.99
C GLY A 167 -19.26 24.51 7.62
N GLN A 168 -18.32 25.42 7.34
CA GLN A 168 -18.17 26.09 6.05
C GLN A 168 -17.12 25.38 5.20
N LYS A 169 -17.43 25.13 3.92
CA LYS A 169 -16.45 24.63 2.95
C LYS A 169 -15.47 25.73 2.59
N LEU A 170 -14.17 25.43 2.69
CA LEU A 170 -13.11 26.33 2.24
C LEU A 170 -12.60 25.88 0.87
N PRO A 171 -12.29 26.82 -0.05
CA PRO A 171 -11.60 26.47 -1.28
C PRO A 171 -10.19 25.98 -0.96
N PHE A 172 -9.73 24.98 -1.70
CA PHE A 172 -8.35 24.52 -1.66
C PHE A 172 -7.74 24.72 -3.05
N ASP A 173 -6.89 25.73 -3.18
CA ASP A 173 -6.13 25.95 -4.41
C ASP A 173 -4.97 24.96 -4.43
N GLU A 174 -5.00 24.00 -5.36
CA GLU A 174 -3.95 22.98 -5.48
C GLU A 174 -2.58 23.58 -5.90
N GLY A 175 -2.56 24.85 -6.29
CA GLY A 175 -1.43 25.51 -6.96
C GLY A 175 -1.18 24.90 -8.34
N ASP A 176 -0.50 25.63 -9.22
CA ASP A 176 -0.13 25.08 -10.52
C ASP A 176 0.72 23.81 -10.32
N GLN A 177 0.19 22.67 -10.78
CA GLN A 177 0.95 21.44 -10.94
C GLN A 177 1.94 21.69 -12.09
N ALA A 178 3.17 22.08 -11.76
CA ALA A 178 4.27 22.17 -12.71
C ALA A 178 4.84 20.78 -13.02
#